data_AF-A0A916YCB7-F1
#
_entry.id   AF-A0A916YCB7-F1
#
_cell.length_a   1.000
_cell.length_b   1.000
_cell.length_c   1.000
_cell.angle_alpha   90.00
_cell.angle_beta   90.00
_cell.angle_gamma   90.00
#
_symmetry.space_group_name_H-M   'P 1'
#
loop_
_entity.id
_entity.type
_entity.pdbx_description
1 polymer ?
#
loop_
_entity_poly.entity_id
_entity_poly.type
_entity_poly.pdbx_seq_one_letter_code
_entity_poly.pdbx_strand_id
1 'polypeptide(L)'
;MIKGRNLRSAAIVALALCSAGAASAGETDTEIGTGAAPVEWTASGDVDVAAINADIIAGKPTVDVGIYIPSNFDPGFEKVTLPSMIEAFRAAKEIYAPAGVQLNLLFVKRGEIDERFLAIQSNEIPRVPDTEYVNSYVASKRHPSQMSDMAKAAFESMIEPDAANSRTVYLVALQDVIFPFLEVAEGRNWTVKMVRTGGLSFPTYSYHDTIPERLRGVISITNLSTPNRRRRTIAHEIGHKVMNVSHEYKTTNPAHEIYAKGGLMLYGEGEDIPSGEEGRWHLERLLTSPFVYRMDKDGQKQWNADYKEGGHYYDPLYGEKVVHFPGVSGMDPDW
;
A
#
# COMPACT_ATOMS: atom_id res chain seq x y z
N MET A 1 74.94 22.86 39.59
CA MET A 1 76.03 23.42 38.78
C MET A 1 75.60 23.29 37.32
N ILE A 2 75.11 24.31 36.60
CA ILE A 2 75.84 25.49 36.04
C ILE A 2 77.11 24.98 35.32
N LYS A 3 77.36 25.03 34.01
CA LYS A 3 77.15 25.96 32.87
C LYS A 3 77.35 25.10 31.58
N GLY A 4 76.96 25.48 30.36
CA GLY A 4 76.64 26.80 29.85
C GLY A 4 76.16 26.80 28.39
N ARG A 5 75.68 27.99 28.00
CA ARG A 5 75.20 28.44 26.69
C ARG A 5 76.36 28.75 25.72
N ASN A 6 76.05 28.77 24.42
CA ASN A 6 76.30 29.86 23.45
C ASN A 6 75.53 29.51 22.15
N LEU A 7 74.37 30.10 21.83
CA LEU A 7 74.12 31.42 21.19
C LEU A 7 74.99 31.70 19.95
N ARG A 8 74.40 31.57 18.76
CA ARG A 8 74.56 32.52 17.65
C ARG A 8 73.26 32.68 16.87
N SER A 9 72.81 33.93 16.80
CA SER A 9 71.69 34.46 16.03
C SER A 9 72.00 34.51 14.53
N ALA A 10 70.99 34.34 13.69
CA ALA A 10 70.86 35.06 12.44
C ALA A 10 69.37 35.12 12.06
N ALA A 11 68.84 36.34 12.01
CA ALA A 11 67.57 36.68 11.39
C ALA A 11 67.76 36.83 9.87
N ILE A 12 66.67 36.71 9.10
CA ILE A 12 66.19 37.63 8.04
C ILE A 12 65.37 36.86 6.98
N VAL A 13 64.29 37.53 6.55
CA VAL A 13 63.43 37.41 5.36
C VAL A 13 62.13 36.61 5.50
N ALA A 14 61.06 37.40 5.55
CA ALA A 14 59.70 37.02 5.21
C ALA A 14 59.56 36.67 3.72
N LEU A 15 58.83 35.61 3.40
CA LEU A 15 58.14 35.50 2.12
C LEU A 15 56.69 35.08 2.38
N ALA A 16 55.79 36.04 2.14
CA ALA A 16 54.37 35.79 2.06
C ALA A 16 54.08 34.95 0.80
N LEU A 17 53.41 33.82 0.99
CA LEU A 17 52.71 33.13 -0.09
C LEU A 17 51.27 32.90 0.36
N CYS A 18 50.43 33.86 0.00
CA CYS A 18 48.99 33.66 -0.09
C CYS A 18 48.72 32.51 -1.06
N SER A 19 48.14 31.43 -0.57
CA SER A 19 47.37 30.52 -1.40
C SER A 19 45.99 30.41 -0.78
N ALA A 20 45.02 31.00 -1.47
CA ALA A 20 43.62 30.92 -1.18
C ALA A 20 43.18 29.46 -1.36
N GLY A 21 43.09 28.73 -0.25
CA GLY A 21 42.31 27.49 -0.19
C GLY A 21 40.86 27.89 -0.03
N ALA A 22 40.09 27.77 -1.12
CA ALA A 22 38.66 27.95 -1.11
C ALA A 22 38.05 27.05 -0.03
N ALA A 23 37.40 27.68 0.95
CA ALA A 23 36.47 27.00 1.82
C ALA A 23 35.31 26.54 0.95
N SER A 24 35.30 25.26 0.55
CA SER A 24 34.03 24.63 0.21
C SER A 24 33.25 24.60 1.52
N ALA A 25 32.24 25.46 1.61
CA ALA A 25 31.14 25.27 2.53
C ALA A 25 30.74 23.80 2.38
N GLY A 26 30.95 23.02 3.43
CA GLY A 26 30.29 21.74 3.54
C GLY A 26 28.81 22.06 3.45
N GLU A 27 28.21 21.73 2.31
CA GLU A 27 26.79 21.50 2.26
C GLU A 27 26.52 20.52 3.39
N THR A 28 25.88 21.03 4.43
CA THR A 28 25.12 20.20 5.35
C THR A 28 24.13 19.48 4.46
N ASP A 29 24.51 18.28 4.01
CA ASP A 29 23.57 17.23 3.64
C ASP A 29 22.55 17.23 4.76
N THR A 30 21.42 17.84 4.47
CA THR A 30 20.24 17.71 5.29
C THR A 30 19.83 16.28 5.02
N GLU A 31 20.38 15.34 5.78
CA GLU A 31 19.78 14.04 5.97
C GLU A 31 18.29 14.32 6.21
N ILE A 32 17.45 14.02 5.22
CA ILE A 32 16.02 13.94 5.44
C ILE A 32 15.89 12.79 6.44
N GLY A 33 15.77 13.15 7.72
CA GLY A 33 15.66 12.20 8.81
C GLY A 33 14.57 11.19 8.46
N THR A 34 15.00 9.95 8.24
CA THR A 34 14.18 8.81 7.82
C THR A 34 13.24 8.30 8.91
N GLY A 35 13.18 8.95 10.06
CA GLY A 35 12.31 8.59 11.17
C GLY A 35 11.38 9.74 11.53
N ALA A 36 10.26 9.88 10.82
CA ALA A 36 9.15 10.65 11.38
C ALA A 36 8.73 10.02 12.71
N ALA A 37 8.43 10.86 13.70
CA ALA A 37 8.02 10.36 15.01
C ALA A 37 6.72 9.54 14.88
N PRO A 38 6.57 8.44 15.63
CA PRO A 38 5.31 7.71 15.69
C PRO A 38 4.14 8.65 16.01
N VAL A 39 3.01 8.41 15.35
CA VAL A 39 1.79 9.19 15.58
C VAL A 39 1.16 8.77 16.91
N GLU A 40 0.79 9.76 17.72
CA GLU A 40 0.06 9.56 18.96
C GLU A 40 -1.44 9.40 18.67
N TRP A 41 -1.87 8.14 18.56
CA TRP A 41 -3.25 7.81 18.25
C TRP A 41 -4.15 7.73 19.47
N THR A 42 -5.35 8.28 19.36
CA THR A 42 -6.42 8.12 20.36
C THR A 42 -7.60 7.35 19.75
N ALA A 43 -8.14 6.38 20.49
CA ALA A 43 -9.36 5.68 20.08
C ALA A 43 -10.54 6.66 19.95
N SER A 44 -11.31 6.54 18.86
CA SER A 44 -12.48 7.39 18.64
C SER A 44 -13.63 6.95 19.55
N GLY A 45 -14.00 7.80 20.51
CA GLY A 45 -15.14 7.57 21.40
C GLY A 45 -16.51 7.62 20.70
N ASP A 46 -16.56 8.10 19.45
CA ASP A 46 -17.78 8.21 18.65
C ASP A 46 -18.16 6.90 17.94
N VAL A 47 -17.32 5.87 18.04
CA VAL A 47 -17.51 4.59 17.34
C VAL A 47 -17.65 3.44 18.32
N ASP A 48 -18.84 2.83 18.35
CA ASP A 48 -19.06 1.57 19.05
C ASP A 48 -18.59 0.39 18.18
N VAL A 49 -17.32 0.01 18.36
CA VAL A 49 -16.70 -1.14 17.67
C VAL A 49 -17.40 -2.45 18.02
N ALA A 50 -17.84 -2.62 19.27
CA ALA A 50 -18.52 -3.83 19.70
C ALA A 50 -19.87 -3.99 18.98
N ALA A 51 -20.63 -2.91 18.85
CA ALA A 51 -21.87 -2.91 18.07
C ALA A 51 -21.64 -3.15 16.57
N ILE A 52 -20.53 -2.65 15.99
CA ILE A 52 -20.17 -2.93 14.58
C ILE A 52 -19.83 -4.41 14.36
N ASN A 53 -19.28 -5.08 15.38
CA ASN A 53 -18.86 -6.48 15.32
C ASN A 53 -19.87 -7.45 15.95
N ALA A 54 -21.07 -7.00 16.30
CA ALA A 54 -22.09 -7.85 16.94
C ALA A 54 -22.55 -9.03 16.05
N ASP A 55 -22.24 -8.99 14.75
CA ASP A 55 -22.52 -10.01 13.74
C ASP A 55 -21.38 -11.02 13.53
N ILE A 56 -20.24 -10.87 14.22
CA ILE A 56 -19.10 -11.81 14.10
C ILE A 56 -19.47 -13.16 14.71
N ILE A 57 -19.17 -14.25 13.99
CA ILE A 57 -19.50 -15.62 14.38
C ILE A 57 -18.20 -16.44 14.44
N ALA A 58 -17.96 -17.09 15.57
CA ALA A 58 -16.79 -17.96 15.75
C ALA A 58 -16.73 -19.07 14.68
N GLY A 59 -15.51 -19.43 14.27
CA GLY A 59 -15.27 -20.45 13.24
C GLY A 59 -15.48 -20.01 11.79
N LYS A 60 -16.09 -18.84 11.53
CA LYS A 60 -16.16 -18.29 10.17
C LYS A 60 -14.83 -17.64 9.75
N PRO A 61 -14.50 -17.66 8.44
CA PRO A 61 -13.35 -16.93 7.93
C PRO A 61 -13.51 -15.42 8.21
N THR A 62 -12.50 -14.82 8.82
CA THR A 62 -12.54 -13.43 9.29
C THR A 62 -11.26 -12.71 8.90
N VAL A 63 -11.38 -11.45 8.52
CA VAL A 63 -10.28 -10.50 8.29
C VAL A 63 -10.33 -9.43 9.37
N ASP A 64 -9.20 -9.16 10.01
CA ASP A 64 -9.07 -8.05 10.94
C ASP A 64 -8.74 -6.74 10.21
N VAL A 65 -9.43 -5.67 10.58
CA VAL A 65 -9.29 -4.35 9.97
C VAL A 65 -9.12 -3.29 11.05
N GLY A 66 -8.05 -2.49 10.99
CA GLY A 66 -7.86 -1.28 11.79
C GLY A 66 -8.09 -0.03 10.93
N ILE A 67 -8.61 1.04 11.53
CA ILE A 67 -8.84 2.31 10.83
C ILE A 67 -8.09 3.45 11.54
N TYR A 68 -7.30 4.20 10.76
CA TYR A 68 -6.62 5.42 11.18
C TYR A 68 -7.15 6.62 10.39
N ILE A 69 -7.54 7.68 11.08
CA ILE A 69 -8.05 8.92 10.47
C ILE A 69 -7.33 10.14 11.08
N PRO A 70 -6.47 10.83 10.34
CA PRO A 70 -5.87 12.10 10.76
C PRO A 70 -6.90 13.10 11.30
N SER A 71 -6.54 13.82 12.36
CA SER A 71 -7.35 14.91 12.92
C SER A 71 -7.00 16.28 12.35
N ASN A 72 -5.89 16.40 11.63
CA ASN A 72 -5.36 17.63 11.05
C ASN A 72 -5.45 17.66 9.51
N PHE A 73 -6.53 17.12 8.93
CA PHE A 73 -6.81 17.39 7.52
C PHE A 73 -7.01 18.90 7.29
N ASP A 74 -6.64 19.37 6.10
CA ASP A 74 -6.88 20.74 5.66
C ASP A 74 -8.38 21.07 5.76
N PRO A 75 -8.76 22.29 6.17
CA PRO A 75 -10.17 22.66 6.41
C PRO A 75 -11.13 22.47 5.23
N GLY A 76 -10.63 22.34 4.00
CA GLY A 76 -11.44 22.07 2.80
C GLY A 76 -11.55 20.61 2.39
N PHE A 77 -10.88 19.69 3.11
CA PHE A 77 -10.90 18.27 2.78
C PHE A 77 -12.09 17.56 3.42
N GLU A 78 -13.14 17.34 2.63
CA GLU A 78 -14.38 16.68 3.07
C GLU A 78 -14.61 15.30 2.42
N LYS A 79 -13.65 14.83 1.61
CA LYS A 79 -13.82 13.60 0.83
C LYS A 79 -13.78 12.34 1.68
N VAL A 80 -13.15 12.40 2.86
CA VAL A 80 -13.12 11.32 3.84
C VAL A 80 -13.41 11.92 5.21
N THR A 81 -14.51 11.49 5.81
CA THR A 81 -14.92 11.84 7.17
C THR A 81 -15.09 10.57 8.00
N LEU A 82 -15.04 10.68 9.34
CA LEU A 82 -15.31 9.56 10.23
C LEU A 82 -16.64 8.86 9.90
N PRO A 83 -17.80 9.56 9.77
CA PRO A 83 -19.04 8.91 9.37
C PRO A 83 -18.95 8.15 8.04
N SER A 84 -18.32 8.75 7.02
CA SER A 84 -18.19 8.10 5.71
C SER A 84 -17.32 6.84 5.75
N MET A 85 -16.25 6.82 6.57
CA MET A 85 -15.40 5.65 6.76
C MET A 85 -16.16 4.50 7.44
N ILE A 86 -16.96 4.81 8.47
CA ILE A 86 -17.75 3.80 9.17
C ILE A 86 -18.88 3.26 8.27
N GLU A 87 -19.56 4.13 7.53
CA GLU A 87 -20.58 3.73 6.55
C GLU A 87 -19.97 2.81 5.47
N ALA A 88 -18.81 3.19 4.93
CA ALA A 88 -18.11 2.41 3.92
C ALA A 88 -17.59 1.06 4.47
N PHE A 89 -17.14 1.01 5.72
CA PHE A 89 -16.73 -0.25 6.35
C PHE A 89 -17.93 -1.19 6.56
N ARG A 90 -19.07 -0.67 7.02
CA ARG A 90 -20.32 -1.45 7.14
C ARG A 90 -20.77 -1.98 5.78
N ALA A 91 -20.69 -1.15 4.74
CA ALA A 91 -20.96 -1.59 3.37
C ALA A 91 -20.02 -2.72 2.93
N ALA A 92 -18.73 -2.64 3.25
CA ALA A 92 -17.79 -3.72 2.98
C ALA A 92 -18.18 -5.03 3.70
N LYS A 93 -18.64 -4.98 4.97
CA LYS A 93 -19.17 -6.17 5.65
C LYS A 93 -20.32 -6.81 4.88
N GLU A 94 -21.27 -6.01 4.41
CA GLU A 94 -22.43 -6.49 3.63
C GLU A 94 -22.00 -7.13 2.30
N ILE A 95 -21.00 -6.56 1.61
CA ILE A 95 -20.49 -7.07 0.33
C ILE A 95 -19.77 -8.42 0.52
N TYR A 96 -19.01 -8.59 1.60
CA TYR A 96 -18.29 -9.84 1.87
C TYR A 96 -19.17 -10.94 2.49
N ALA A 97 -20.28 -10.58 3.12
CA ALA A 97 -21.16 -11.54 3.80
C ALA A 97 -21.68 -12.68 2.89
N PRO A 98 -22.13 -12.45 1.64
CA PRO A 98 -22.53 -13.52 0.72
C PRO A 98 -21.39 -14.49 0.37
N ALA A 99 -20.15 -14.02 0.38
CA ALA A 99 -18.96 -14.84 0.18
C ALA A 99 -18.59 -15.66 1.43
N GLY A 100 -19.31 -15.49 2.54
CA GLY A 100 -19.09 -16.21 3.79
C GLY A 100 -17.88 -15.72 4.59
N VAL A 101 -17.35 -14.54 4.27
CA VAL A 101 -16.18 -13.94 4.96
C VAL A 101 -16.64 -12.74 5.77
N GLN A 102 -16.11 -12.60 6.98
CA GLN A 102 -16.45 -11.53 7.91
C GLN A 102 -15.32 -10.49 8.00
N LEU A 103 -15.68 -9.22 8.18
CA LEU A 103 -14.71 -8.17 8.51
C LEU A 103 -14.91 -7.78 9.98
N ASN A 104 -13.85 -7.95 10.77
CA ASN A 104 -13.78 -7.61 12.18
C ASN A 104 -13.04 -6.28 12.36
N LEU A 105 -13.73 -5.26 12.85
CA LEU A 105 -13.12 -3.96 13.12
C LEU A 105 -12.36 -4.01 14.44
N LEU A 106 -11.05 -3.85 14.43
CA LEU A 106 -10.25 -3.86 15.67
C LEU A 106 -10.37 -2.55 16.43
N PHE A 107 -10.23 -1.43 15.72
CA PHE A 107 -10.26 -0.09 16.29
C PHE A 107 -10.53 0.95 15.21
N VAL A 108 -10.93 2.14 15.67
CA VAL A 108 -10.90 3.37 14.90
C VAL A 108 -10.14 4.40 15.72
N LYS A 109 -9.05 4.92 15.17
CA LYS A 109 -8.14 5.81 15.85
C LYS A 109 -7.99 7.13 15.10
N ARG A 110 -7.82 8.22 15.86
CA ARG A 110 -7.61 9.57 15.36
C ARG A 110 -6.43 10.22 16.06
N GLY A 111 -5.70 11.07 15.34
CA GLY A 111 -4.47 11.69 15.81
C GLY A 111 -3.92 12.64 14.76
N GLU A 112 -3.07 13.56 15.18
CA GLU A 112 -2.38 14.47 14.25
C GLU A 112 -1.19 13.75 13.63
N ILE A 113 -1.09 13.84 12.30
CA ILE A 113 0.07 13.31 11.57
C ILE A 113 0.97 14.45 11.11
N ASP A 114 2.21 14.15 10.73
CA ASP A 114 3.04 15.14 10.02
C ASP A 114 2.33 15.60 8.74
N GLU A 115 2.16 16.92 8.58
CA GLU A 115 1.43 17.51 7.45
C GLU A 115 2.02 17.10 6.09
N ARG A 116 3.33 16.80 6.04
CA ARG A 116 4.01 16.31 4.83
C ARG A 116 3.47 14.96 4.35
N PHE A 117 2.79 14.21 5.22
CA PHE A 117 2.20 12.91 4.91
C PHE A 117 0.70 12.96 4.64
N LEU A 118 0.05 14.13 4.74
CA LEU A 118 -1.36 14.29 4.34
C LEU A 118 -1.57 13.93 2.87
N ALA A 119 -0.56 14.13 2.03
CA ALA A 119 -0.52 13.66 0.66
C ALA A 119 0.81 12.97 0.37
N ILE A 120 0.78 11.80 -0.26
CA ILE A 120 2.00 11.01 -0.55
C ILE A 120 2.07 10.59 -2.02
N GLN A 121 3.29 10.39 -2.52
CA GLN A 121 3.51 9.56 -3.69
C GLN A 121 3.62 8.11 -3.24
N SER A 122 2.84 7.20 -3.82
CA SER A 122 2.76 5.81 -3.37
C SER A 122 3.99 4.97 -3.72
N ASN A 123 4.40 4.95 -4.98
CA ASN A 123 5.55 4.19 -5.46
C ASN A 123 6.58 5.06 -6.16
N GLU A 124 7.79 4.53 -6.26
CA GLU A 124 8.80 5.00 -7.20
C GLU A 124 8.28 4.92 -8.64
N ILE A 125 8.73 5.82 -9.50
CA ILE A 125 8.33 5.84 -10.91
C ILE A 125 8.73 4.49 -11.53
N PRO A 126 7.77 3.73 -12.08
CA PRO A 126 8.07 2.42 -12.62
C PRO A 126 8.97 2.52 -13.85
N ARG A 127 9.79 1.49 -14.06
CA ARG A 127 10.58 1.34 -15.28
C ARG A 127 9.68 0.91 -16.45
N VAL A 128 10.04 1.34 -17.66
CA VAL A 128 9.49 0.79 -18.91
C VAL A 128 9.62 -0.74 -18.93
N PRO A 129 8.54 -1.49 -19.23
CA PRO A 129 8.62 -2.94 -19.36
C PRO A 129 9.67 -3.38 -20.39
N ASP A 130 10.46 -4.40 -20.05
CA ASP A 130 11.57 -4.85 -20.91
C ASP A 130 11.10 -5.55 -22.19
N THR A 131 9.86 -6.05 -22.22
CA THR A 131 9.37 -6.87 -23.33
C THR A 131 7.85 -7.01 -23.37
N GLU A 132 7.30 -7.26 -24.56
CA GLU A 132 5.90 -7.61 -24.80
C GLU A 132 5.60 -9.12 -24.66
N TYR A 133 6.63 -9.97 -24.54
CA TYR A 133 6.47 -11.44 -24.57
C TYR A 133 5.92 -12.03 -23.27
N VAL A 134 5.86 -11.24 -22.20
CA VAL A 134 5.31 -11.68 -20.91
C VAL A 134 4.27 -10.70 -20.43
N ASN A 135 3.31 -11.20 -19.64
CA ASN A 135 2.34 -10.31 -19.03
C ASN A 135 2.94 -9.46 -17.91
N SER A 136 2.16 -8.46 -17.48
CA SER A 136 2.53 -7.48 -16.46
C SER A 136 2.95 -8.11 -15.13
N TYR A 137 2.36 -9.22 -14.69
CA TYR A 137 2.70 -9.84 -13.40
C TYR A 137 3.95 -10.72 -13.47
N VAL A 138 4.25 -11.33 -14.62
CA VAL A 138 5.54 -11.98 -14.84
C VAL A 138 6.66 -10.92 -14.88
N ALA A 139 6.42 -9.78 -15.54
CA ALA A 139 7.36 -8.66 -15.54
C ALA A 139 7.53 -8.07 -14.13
N SER A 140 6.44 -7.83 -13.40
CA SER A 140 6.46 -7.31 -12.03
C SER A 140 7.16 -8.26 -11.06
N LYS A 141 7.08 -9.58 -11.23
CA LYS A 141 7.89 -10.51 -10.42
C LYS A 141 9.42 -10.31 -10.63
N ARG A 142 9.85 -9.90 -11.82
CA ARG A 142 11.28 -9.61 -12.11
C ARG A 142 11.69 -8.24 -11.59
N HIS A 143 10.77 -7.28 -11.69
CA HIS A 143 10.97 -5.88 -11.34
C HIS A 143 9.76 -5.36 -10.55
N PRO A 144 9.66 -5.70 -9.26
CA PRO A 144 8.50 -5.34 -8.43
C PRO A 144 8.43 -3.83 -8.22
N SER A 145 7.20 -3.33 -8.03
CA SER A 145 6.98 -1.96 -7.62
C SER A 145 7.66 -1.71 -6.27
N GLN A 146 8.21 -0.51 -6.07
CA GLN A 146 8.82 -0.10 -4.80
C GLN A 146 8.01 1.03 -4.21
N MET A 147 7.69 0.93 -2.92
CA MET A 147 7.07 2.04 -2.19
C MET A 147 8.05 3.22 -2.18
N SER A 148 7.54 4.44 -2.32
CA SER A 148 8.42 5.61 -2.19
C SER A 148 8.92 5.74 -0.76
N ASP A 149 10.09 6.39 -0.57
CA ASP A 149 10.61 6.67 0.77
C ASP A 149 9.63 7.48 1.61
N MET A 150 8.87 8.39 0.98
CA MET A 150 7.84 9.20 1.63
C MET A 150 6.67 8.34 2.11
N ALA A 151 6.13 7.46 1.26
CA ALA A 151 5.04 6.57 1.63
C ALA A 151 5.48 5.59 2.73
N LYS A 152 6.71 5.08 2.64
CA LYS A 152 7.28 4.23 3.68
C LYS A 152 7.37 4.98 5.00
N ALA A 153 8.01 6.15 5.05
CA ALA A 153 8.12 6.95 6.28
C ALA A 153 6.74 7.32 6.86
N ALA A 154 5.77 7.68 6.01
CA ALA A 154 4.40 7.94 6.42
C ALA A 154 3.79 6.73 7.14
N PHE A 155 3.76 5.57 6.50
CA PHE A 155 3.15 4.38 7.12
C PHE A 155 3.96 3.85 8.30
N GLU A 156 5.28 4.01 8.30
CA GLU A 156 6.11 3.61 9.42
C GLU A 156 5.82 4.43 10.68
N SER A 157 5.46 5.71 10.53
CA SER A 157 5.01 6.56 11.64
C SER A 157 3.55 6.32 12.06
N MET A 158 2.68 5.94 11.13
CA MET A 158 1.23 5.79 11.38
C MET A 158 0.85 4.40 11.91
N ILE A 159 1.48 3.32 11.43
CA ILE A 159 1.11 1.96 11.81
C ILE A 159 1.82 1.55 13.10
N GLU A 160 1.04 1.39 14.16
CA GLU A 160 1.51 0.94 15.47
C GLU A 160 2.12 -0.47 15.38
N PRO A 161 3.26 -0.74 16.04
CA PRO A 161 3.85 -2.07 16.07
C PRO A 161 2.90 -3.10 16.72
N ASP A 162 2.67 -4.20 16.01
CA ASP A 162 1.88 -5.34 16.49
C ASP A 162 2.41 -6.64 15.87
N ALA A 163 2.41 -7.74 16.64
CA ALA A 163 2.88 -9.03 16.16
C ALA A 163 2.06 -9.58 14.98
N ALA A 164 0.81 -9.15 14.84
CA ALA A 164 -0.09 -9.48 13.75
C ALA A 164 -0.18 -8.38 12.68
N ASN A 165 0.75 -7.40 12.64
CA ASN A 165 0.76 -6.35 11.61
C ASN A 165 0.72 -6.95 10.19
N SER A 166 1.46 -8.04 9.96
CA SER A 166 1.47 -8.71 8.67
C SER A 166 0.12 -9.39 8.35
N ARG A 167 -0.74 -9.62 9.33
CA ARG A 167 -2.00 -10.36 9.18
C ARG A 167 -3.24 -9.45 9.30
N THR A 168 -3.03 -8.15 9.49
CA THR A 168 -4.08 -7.17 9.71
C THR A 168 -4.15 -6.18 8.56
N VAL A 169 -5.35 -5.84 8.10
CA VAL A 169 -5.55 -4.78 7.12
C VAL A 169 -5.67 -3.44 7.83
N TYR A 170 -4.98 -2.40 7.34
CA TYR A 170 -5.03 -1.05 7.91
C TYR A 170 -5.58 -0.08 6.89
N LEU A 171 -6.75 0.49 7.15
CA LEU A 171 -7.31 1.57 6.36
C LEU A 171 -6.79 2.91 6.91
N VAL A 172 -5.96 3.59 6.14
CA VAL A 172 -5.34 4.86 6.51
C VAL A 172 -5.95 5.98 5.67
N ALA A 173 -6.71 6.87 6.30
CA ALA A 173 -7.27 8.02 5.59
C ALA A 173 -6.17 9.06 5.30
N LEU A 174 -6.08 9.52 4.05
CA LEU A 174 -5.15 10.56 3.59
C LEU A 174 -5.91 11.56 2.69
N GLN A 175 -5.33 12.74 2.43
CA GLN A 175 -5.94 13.70 1.51
C GLN A 175 -5.72 13.33 0.05
N ASP A 176 -4.53 12.83 -0.25
CA ASP A 176 -4.17 12.42 -1.60
C ASP A 176 -3.13 11.30 -1.60
N VAL A 177 -3.22 10.43 -2.60
CA VAL A 177 -2.21 9.42 -2.89
C VAL A 177 -2.02 9.41 -4.39
N ILE A 178 -0.86 9.88 -4.81
CA ILE A 178 -0.45 9.91 -6.20
C ILE A 178 0.22 8.59 -6.57
N PHE A 179 -0.30 7.92 -7.59
CA PHE A 179 0.19 6.66 -8.13
C PHE A 179 0.81 6.88 -9.51
N PRO A 180 2.15 6.87 -9.63
CA PRO A 180 2.82 6.84 -10.92
C PRO A 180 2.67 5.47 -11.58
N PHE A 181 2.18 5.45 -12.82
CA PHE A 181 2.28 4.28 -13.69
C PHE A 181 2.66 4.65 -15.12
N LEU A 182 3.12 3.65 -15.85
CA LEU A 182 3.50 3.77 -17.24
C LEU A 182 2.38 3.27 -18.15
N GLU A 183 2.13 4.01 -19.21
CA GLU A 183 1.28 3.58 -20.30
C GLU A 183 1.96 3.89 -21.65
N VAL A 184 1.52 3.19 -22.69
CA VAL A 184 1.93 3.48 -24.05
C VAL A 184 1.16 4.71 -24.52
N ALA A 185 1.89 5.80 -24.81
CA ALA A 185 1.31 7.05 -25.26
C ALA A 185 0.90 6.98 -26.74
N GLU A 186 1.83 6.55 -27.60
CA GLU A 186 1.62 6.37 -29.04
C GLU A 186 2.70 5.45 -29.60
N GLY A 187 2.28 4.42 -30.35
CA GLY A 187 3.19 3.44 -30.93
C GLY A 187 4.08 2.75 -29.88
N ARG A 188 5.36 3.11 -29.85
CA ARG A 188 6.39 2.50 -28.98
C ARG A 188 6.83 3.39 -27.82
N ASN A 189 6.24 4.58 -27.68
CA ASN A 189 6.64 5.55 -26.67
C ASN A 189 5.86 5.35 -25.38
N TRP A 190 6.59 5.24 -24.27
CA TRP A 190 6.02 5.16 -22.94
C TRP A 190 5.94 6.56 -22.32
N THR A 191 4.84 6.82 -21.61
CA THR A 191 4.67 8.02 -20.80
C THR A 191 4.34 7.66 -19.37
N VAL A 192 4.78 8.51 -18.44
CA VAL A 192 4.41 8.42 -17.03
C VAL A 192 3.10 9.17 -16.82
N LYS A 193 2.09 8.46 -16.34
CA LYS A 193 0.87 9.06 -15.79
C LYS A 193 0.94 9.11 -14.28
N MET A 194 0.59 10.27 -13.73
CA MET A 194 0.43 10.49 -12.30
C MET A 194 -1.07 10.53 -12.00
N VAL A 195 -1.60 9.50 -11.35
CA VAL A 195 -3.04 9.43 -11.04
C VAL A 195 -3.28 9.60 -9.54
N ARG A 196 -4.28 10.41 -9.21
CA ARG A 196 -4.79 10.55 -7.84
C ARG A 196 -5.80 9.45 -7.58
N THR A 197 -5.52 8.60 -6.61
CA THR A 197 -6.37 7.43 -6.30
C THR A 197 -7.51 7.82 -5.37
N GLY A 198 -8.60 7.03 -5.34
CA GLY A 198 -9.67 7.14 -4.33
C GLY A 198 -9.46 6.23 -3.13
N GLY A 199 -8.69 5.17 -3.35
CA GLY A 199 -8.04 4.30 -2.38
C GLY A 199 -6.90 3.58 -3.09
N LEU A 200 -5.91 3.11 -2.34
CA LEU A 200 -4.80 2.32 -2.89
C LEU A 200 -4.39 1.25 -1.89
N SER A 201 -4.51 -0.01 -2.31
CA SER A 201 -4.22 -1.17 -1.46
C SER A 201 -2.75 -1.55 -1.30
N PHE A 202 -1.80 -0.94 -2.02
CA PHE A 202 -0.38 -1.36 -2.04
C PHE A 202 -0.21 -2.90 -2.15
N PRO A 203 -0.82 -3.55 -3.14
CA PRO A 203 -1.06 -4.99 -3.09
C PRO A 203 0.22 -5.80 -3.34
N THR A 204 0.36 -6.92 -2.63
CA THR A 204 1.55 -7.77 -2.74
C THR A 204 1.75 -8.36 -4.13
N TYR A 205 0.69 -8.50 -4.94
CA TYR A 205 0.84 -8.96 -6.32
C TYR A 205 1.68 -8.03 -7.20
N SER A 206 1.84 -6.75 -6.82
CA SER A 206 2.68 -5.76 -7.52
C SER A 206 3.97 -5.43 -6.76
N TYR A 207 3.89 -5.37 -5.42
CA TYR A 207 5.03 -4.97 -4.57
C TYR A 207 5.87 -6.16 -4.10
N HIS A 208 5.37 -7.39 -4.14
CA HIS A 208 6.08 -8.60 -3.71
C HIS A 208 6.67 -8.41 -2.29
N ASP A 209 7.97 -8.65 -2.13
CA ASP A 209 8.75 -8.50 -0.90
C ASP A 209 9.36 -7.09 -0.72
N THR A 210 9.07 -6.13 -1.61
CA THR A 210 9.59 -4.76 -1.47
C THR A 210 8.82 -3.95 -0.44
N ILE A 211 7.57 -4.32 -0.15
CA ILE A 211 6.79 -3.75 0.95
C ILE A 211 7.21 -4.42 2.26
N PRO A 212 7.64 -3.66 3.29
CA PRO A 212 7.97 -4.24 4.58
C PRO A 212 6.82 -5.10 5.13
N GLU A 213 7.14 -6.27 5.68
CA GLU A 213 6.13 -7.24 6.10
C GLU A 213 5.09 -6.63 7.06
N ARG A 214 5.53 -5.77 7.98
CA ARG A 214 4.65 -5.06 8.94
C ARG A 214 3.70 -4.05 8.29
N LEU A 215 4.00 -3.59 7.08
CA LEU A 215 3.18 -2.63 6.34
C LEU A 215 2.35 -3.29 5.25
N ARG A 216 2.50 -4.61 5.04
CA ARG A 216 1.88 -5.31 3.91
C ARG A 216 0.35 -5.24 3.91
N GLY A 217 -0.29 -4.94 5.03
CA GLY A 217 -1.75 -4.77 5.15
C GLY A 217 -2.28 -3.36 4.91
N VAL A 218 -1.41 -2.37 4.66
CA VAL A 218 -1.83 -0.97 4.50
C VAL A 218 -2.66 -0.78 3.23
N ILE A 219 -3.73 0.00 3.38
CA ILE A 219 -4.61 0.50 2.33
C ILE A 219 -4.85 1.98 2.62
N SER A 220 -4.57 2.87 1.67
CA SER A 220 -4.96 4.27 1.80
C SER A 220 -6.39 4.50 1.33
N ILE A 221 -7.10 5.45 1.96
CA ILE A 221 -8.44 5.90 1.54
C ILE A 221 -8.42 7.43 1.45
N THR A 222 -8.77 7.97 0.29
CA THR A 222 -8.70 9.41 0.01
C THR A 222 -10.01 9.99 -0.51
N ASN A 223 -10.96 9.12 -0.90
CA ASN A 223 -12.21 9.58 -1.48
C ASN A 223 -13.40 8.62 -1.27
N LEU A 224 -14.32 9.03 -0.42
CA LEU A 224 -15.62 8.40 -0.16
C LEU A 224 -16.80 9.36 -0.42
N SER A 225 -16.57 10.42 -1.21
CA SER A 225 -17.51 11.54 -1.32
C SER A 225 -18.79 11.23 -2.09
N THR A 226 -18.77 10.21 -2.95
CA THR A 226 -19.95 9.80 -3.74
C THR A 226 -20.59 8.54 -3.16
N PRO A 227 -21.91 8.33 -3.36
CA PRO A 227 -22.58 7.12 -2.88
C PRO A 227 -21.91 5.82 -3.34
N ASN A 228 -21.49 5.75 -4.62
CA ASN A 228 -20.81 4.57 -5.16
C ASN A 228 -19.44 4.33 -4.48
N ARG A 229 -18.63 5.38 -4.29
CA ARG A 229 -17.34 5.25 -3.60
C ARG A 229 -17.52 4.83 -2.15
N ARG A 230 -18.49 5.45 -1.47
CA ARG A 230 -18.81 5.10 -0.09
C ARG A 230 -19.26 3.65 0.05
N ARG A 231 -20.03 3.13 -0.92
CA ARG A 231 -20.46 1.73 -0.94
C ARG A 231 -19.30 0.76 -1.20
N ARG A 232 -18.45 1.04 -2.19
CA ARG A 232 -17.56 0.02 -2.77
C ARG A 232 -16.07 0.21 -2.50
N THR A 233 -15.56 1.43 -2.30
CA THR A 233 -14.10 1.69 -2.28
C THR A 233 -13.38 0.82 -1.25
N ILE A 234 -13.82 0.79 0.00
CA ILE A 234 -13.18 -0.04 1.04
C ILE A 234 -13.25 -1.53 0.68
N ALA A 235 -14.40 -2.01 0.22
CA ALA A 235 -14.58 -3.42 -0.16
C ALA A 235 -13.65 -3.83 -1.32
N HIS A 236 -13.53 -2.95 -2.31
CA HIS A 236 -12.68 -3.11 -3.50
C HIS A 236 -11.20 -3.14 -3.14
N GLU A 237 -10.72 -2.19 -2.32
CA GLU A 237 -9.32 -2.17 -1.90
C GLU A 237 -8.96 -3.35 -0.99
N ILE A 238 -9.86 -3.75 -0.08
CA ILE A 238 -9.69 -5.01 0.68
C ILE A 238 -9.61 -6.19 -0.28
N GLY A 239 -10.34 -6.15 -1.39
CA GLY A 239 -10.31 -7.20 -2.41
C GLY A 239 -8.94 -7.32 -3.05
N HIS A 240 -8.36 -6.20 -3.50
CA HIS A 240 -7.00 -6.17 -4.02
C HIS A 240 -5.97 -6.70 -3.03
N LYS A 241 -6.15 -6.39 -1.74
CA LYS A 241 -5.24 -6.83 -0.67
C LYS A 241 -5.39 -8.31 -0.33
N VAL A 242 -6.59 -8.72 0.02
CA VAL A 242 -6.87 -10.01 0.66
C VAL A 242 -7.01 -11.10 -0.39
N MET A 243 -7.70 -10.85 -1.51
CA MET A 243 -7.75 -11.81 -2.62
C MET A 243 -6.45 -11.80 -3.43
N ASN A 244 -5.67 -10.72 -3.33
CA ASN A 244 -4.42 -10.50 -4.05
C ASN A 244 -4.58 -10.57 -5.58
N VAL A 245 -5.65 -9.96 -6.07
CA VAL A 245 -6.02 -9.88 -7.49
C VAL A 245 -6.03 -8.43 -7.96
N SER A 246 -5.83 -8.21 -9.25
CA SER A 246 -5.97 -6.88 -9.84
C SER A 246 -7.40 -6.66 -10.36
N HIS A 247 -7.60 -5.74 -11.30
CA HIS A 247 -8.90 -5.61 -11.95
C HIS A 247 -9.11 -6.77 -12.91
N GLU A 248 -9.74 -7.83 -12.40
CA GLU A 248 -10.08 -9.04 -13.14
C GLU A 248 -11.46 -9.52 -12.72
N TYR A 249 -12.16 -10.21 -13.63
CA TYR A 249 -13.47 -10.79 -13.34
C TYR A 249 -13.92 -11.68 -14.49
N LYS A 250 -14.30 -12.93 -14.19
CA LYS A 250 -14.78 -13.91 -15.19
C LYS A 250 -13.83 -14.00 -16.41
N THR A 251 -14.26 -13.60 -17.58
CA THR A 251 -13.45 -13.68 -18.81
C THR A 251 -12.46 -12.54 -18.97
N THR A 252 -12.48 -11.55 -18.09
CA THR A 252 -11.61 -10.36 -18.13
C THR A 252 -10.27 -10.68 -17.48
N ASN A 253 -9.20 -10.58 -18.27
CA ASN A 253 -7.83 -10.72 -17.76
C ASN A 253 -7.45 -9.56 -16.83
N PRO A 254 -6.51 -9.76 -15.89
CA PRO A 254 -6.15 -8.72 -14.96
C PRO A 254 -5.41 -7.55 -15.64
N ALA A 255 -5.81 -6.32 -15.32
CA ALA A 255 -5.16 -5.11 -15.82
C ALA A 255 -5.25 -3.93 -14.83
N HIS A 256 -4.63 -2.80 -15.18
CA HIS A 256 -4.51 -1.65 -14.28
C HIS A 256 -5.83 -0.89 -14.08
N GLU A 257 -6.63 -0.65 -15.12
CA GLU A 257 -7.95 -0.02 -15.00
C GLU A 257 -8.93 -0.71 -15.95
N ILE A 258 -10.01 -1.28 -15.42
CA ILE A 258 -11.06 -1.91 -16.24
C ILE A 258 -12.44 -1.49 -15.75
N TYR A 259 -13.16 -0.79 -16.62
CA TYR A 259 -14.53 -0.36 -16.38
C TYR A 259 -15.50 -1.34 -17.03
N ALA A 260 -16.18 -2.17 -16.24
CA ALA A 260 -17.23 -3.05 -16.74
C ALA A 260 -18.31 -3.31 -15.69
N LYS A 261 -19.42 -3.93 -16.12
CA LYS A 261 -20.52 -4.31 -15.25
C LYS A 261 -20.22 -5.65 -14.55
N GLY A 262 -20.52 -5.72 -13.26
CA GLY A 262 -20.32 -6.91 -12.44
C GLY A 262 -18.91 -7.03 -11.87
N GLY A 263 -18.77 -7.87 -10.84
CA GLY A 263 -17.54 -8.11 -10.11
C GLY A 263 -17.19 -7.00 -9.13
N LEU A 264 -16.82 -7.38 -7.90
CA LEU A 264 -16.26 -6.45 -6.93
C LEU A 264 -14.97 -5.77 -7.46
N MET A 265 -14.16 -6.53 -8.21
CA MET A 265 -12.82 -6.11 -8.62
C MET A 265 -12.77 -5.30 -9.92
N LEU A 266 -13.91 -4.90 -10.50
CA LEU A 266 -13.93 -3.99 -11.64
C LEU A 266 -14.41 -2.59 -11.23
N TYR A 267 -14.03 -1.59 -12.03
CA TYR A 267 -14.55 -0.23 -11.91
C TYR A 267 -15.98 -0.16 -12.48
N GLY A 268 -16.94 -0.57 -11.66
CA GLY A 268 -18.38 -0.56 -11.99
C GLY A 268 -19.23 -0.51 -10.73
N GLU A 269 -20.40 -1.15 -10.80
CA GLU A 269 -21.34 -1.27 -9.67
C GLU A 269 -21.41 -2.71 -9.12
N GLY A 270 -20.58 -3.63 -9.63
CA GLY A 270 -20.60 -5.03 -9.20
C GLY A 270 -20.09 -5.23 -7.77
N GLU A 271 -20.67 -6.16 -7.04
CA GLU A 271 -20.30 -6.45 -5.64
C GLU A 271 -19.98 -7.92 -5.43
N ASP A 272 -20.08 -8.74 -6.47
CA ASP A 272 -19.95 -10.17 -6.35
C ASP A 272 -18.49 -10.63 -6.27
N ILE A 273 -18.30 -11.63 -5.41
CA ILE A 273 -17.06 -12.37 -5.20
C ILE A 273 -17.36 -13.84 -5.55
N PRO A 274 -17.38 -14.19 -6.85
CA PRO A 274 -17.80 -15.51 -7.27
C PRO A 274 -16.74 -16.59 -6.95
N SER A 275 -17.20 -17.83 -6.83
CA SER A 275 -16.36 -19.01 -6.65
C SER A 275 -16.07 -19.72 -7.97
N GLY A 276 -15.07 -20.59 -7.95
CA GLY A 276 -14.78 -21.50 -9.05
C GLY A 276 -14.11 -20.83 -10.25
N GLU A 277 -13.80 -21.66 -11.25
CA GLU A 277 -13.14 -21.23 -12.48
C GLU A 277 -13.95 -20.17 -13.25
N GLU A 278 -15.28 -20.33 -13.28
CA GLU A 278 -16.19 -19.38 -13.93
C GLU A 278 -16.16 -18.00 -13.26
N GLY A 279 -15.93 -17.96 -11.94
CA GLY A 279 -15.73 -16.74 -11.14
C GLY A 279 -14.29 -16.24 -11.11
N ARG A 280 -13.34 -16.94 -11.73
CA ARG A 280 -11.88 -16.77 -11.61
C ARG A 280 -11.37 -16.81 -10.17
N TRP A 281 -11.81 -17.79 -9.41
CA TRP A 281 -11.20 -18.17 -8.13
C TRP A 281 -11.15 -17.08 -7.06
N HIS A 282 -11.95 -16.00 -7.18
CA HIS A 282 -11.91 -14.88 -6.23
C HIS A 282 -12.19 -15.36 -4.80
N LEU A 283 -13.24 -16.18 -4.61
CA LEU A 283 -13.55 -16.74 -3.30
C LEU A 283 -12.43 -17.66 -2.80
N GLU A 284 -11.86 -18.51 -3.65
CA GLU A 284 -10.83 -19.45 -3.24
C GLU A 284 -9.54 -18.75 -2.86
N ARG A 285 -9.16 -17.69 -3.58
CA ARG A 285 -8.02 -16.83 -3.23
C ARG A 285 -8.29 -16.09 -1.92
N LEU A 286 -9.49 -15.51 -1.77
CA LEU A 286 -9.95 -14.90 -0.52
C LEU A 286 -9.79 -15.86 0.67
N LEU A 287 -10.32 -17.08 0.57
CA LEU A 287 -10.30 -18.06 1.65
C LEU A 287 -8.92 -18.64 1.95
N THR A 288 -7.97 -18.53 1.02
CA THR A 288 -6.57 -18.97 1.18
C THR A 288 -5.68 -17.86 1.73
N SER A 289 -6.14 -16.60 1.69
CA SER A 289 -5.37 -15.41 2.02
C SER A 289 -4.69 -15.46 3.39
N PRO A 290 -3.44 -15.00 3.52
CA PRO A 290 -2.76 -14.86 4.82
C PRO A 290 -3.51 -13.96 5.82
N PHE A 291 -4.33 -13.02 5.34
CA PHE A 291 -5.11 -12.11 6.18
C PHE A 291 -6.40 -12.72 6.75
N VAL A 292 -6.71 -13.97 6.39
CA VAL A 292 -7.91 -14.68 6.86
C VAL A 292 -7.53 -15.65 7.97
N TYR A 293 -8.29 -15.60 9.06
CA TYR A 293 -8.25 -16.58 10.14
C TYR A 293 -9.62 -17.17 10.42
N ARG A 294 -9.65 -18.23 11.22
CA ARG A 294 -10.85 -18.73 11.89
C ARG A 294 -10.58 -18.76 13.39
N MET A 295 -11.57 -18.35 14.17
CA MET A 295 -11.51 -18.54 15.62
C MET A 295 -11.75 -20.01 15.92
N ASP A 296 -10.88 -20.65 16.69
CA ASP A 296 -11.15 -21.97 17.23
C ASP A 296 -12.09 -21.93 18.44
N LYS A 297 -12.39 -23.11 18.98
CA LYS A 297 -13.28 -23.28 20.14
C LYS A 297 -12.76 -22.63 21.42
N ASP A 298 -11.46 -22.36 21.50
CA ASP A 298 -10.78 -21.79 22.67
C ASP A 298 -10.60 -20.26 22.51
N GLY A 299 -11.15 -19.69 21.43
CA GLY A 299 -11.07 -18.26 21.14
C GLY A 299 -9.73 -17.84 20.54
N GLN A 300 -8.91 -18.78 20.05
CA GLN A 300 -7.62 -18.48 19.42
C GLN A 300 -7.77 -18.34 17.91
N LYS A 301 -7.01 -17.42 17.32
CA LYS A 301 -6.99 -17.21 15.87
C LYS A 301 -6.12 -18.26 15.18
N GLN A 302 -6.72 -19.04 14.31
CA GLN A 302 -6.04 -19.97 13.41
C GLN A 302 -5.90 -19.31 12.05
N TRP A 303 -4.73 -18.71 11.81
CA TRP A 303 -4.41 -18.02 10.55
C TRP A 303 -4.14 -19.01 9.43
N ASN A 304 -4.48 -18.63 8.20
CA ASN A 304 -4.01 -19.32 7.00
C ASN A 304 -2.47 -19.25 6.89
N ALA A 305 -1.89 -20.10 6.04
CA ALA A 305 -0.45 -20.06 5.74
C ALA A 305 -0.04 -18.68 5.19
N ASP A 306 1.23 -18.31 5.38
CA ASP A 306 1.78 -17.13 4.72
C ASP A 306 2.02 -17.36 3.22
N TYR A 307 2.30 -16.27 2.51
CA TYR A 307 2.87 -16.29 1.18
C TYR A 307 4.17 -17.10 1.14
N LYS A 308 4.39 -17.79 0.03
CA LYS A 308 5.60 -18.60 -0.18
C LYS A 308 6.69 -17.80 -0.88
N GLU A 309 6.29 -16.88 -1.74
CA GLU A 309 7.16 -16.05 -2.57
C GLU A 309 6.61 -14.62 -2.56
N GLY A 310 6.58 -14.00 -1.37
CA GLY A 310 6.27 -12.56 -1.21
C GLY A 310 4.87 -12.12 -1.67
N GLY A 311 3.98 -13.03 -2.05
CA GLY A 311 2.61 -12.72 -2.45
C GLY A 311 2.51 -12.11 -3.85
N HIS A 312 3.43 -12.39 -4.76
CA HIS A 312 3.24 -12.01 -6.17
C HIS A 312 1.96 -12.66 -6.76
N TYR A 313 1.46 -12.18 -7.90
CA TYR A 313 0.18 -12.67 -8.45
C TYR A 313 0.11 -14.21 -8.60
N TYR A 314 1.21 -14.81 -9.07
CA TYR A 314 1.39 -16.26 -9.24
C TYR A 314 1.96 -17.02 -8.02
N ASP A 315 1.88 -16.46 -6.80
CA ASP A 315 2.51 -17.07 -5.60
C ASP A 315 2.08 -18.53 -5.44
N PRO A 316 3.00 -19.49 -5.17
CA PRO A 316 2.64 -20.91 -5.07
C PRO A 316 1.67 -21.25 -3.92
N LEU A 317 1.31 -20.28 -3.07
CA LEU A 317 0.18 -20.37 -2.16
C LEU A 317 -1.14 -20.62 -2.91
N TYR A 318 -1.33 -19.99 -4.08
CA TYR A 318 -2.57 -20.05 -4.84
C TYR A 318 -2.69 -21.29 -5.73
N GLY A 319 -1.59 -21.96 -6.05
CA GLY A 319 -1.59 -23.14 -6.93
C GLY A 319 -2.22 -22.82 -8.28
N GLU A 320 -3.24 -23.60 -8.67
CA GLU A 320 -3.95 -23.44 -9.95
C GLU A 320 -4.98 -22.29 -9.96
N LYS A 321 -5.19 -21.61 -8.83
CA LYS A 321 -6.20 -20.55 -8.66
C LYS A 321 -5.69 -19.18 -9.13
N VAL A 322 -5.10 -19.15 -10.32
CA VAL A 322 -4.50 -17.97 -10.94
C VAL A 322 -4.84 -17.92 -12.42
N VAL A 323 -4.85 -16.72 -13.00
CA VAL A 323 -5.11 -16.55 -14.44
C VAL A 323 -3.80 -16.36 -15.19
N HIS A 324 -3.52 -17.28 -16.10
CA HIS A 324 -2.44 -17.12 -17.08
C HIS A 324 -2.99 -16.47 -18.34
N PHE A 325 -2.32 -15.42 -18.79
CA PHE A 325 -2.68 -14.66 -19.97
C PHE A 325 -1.41 -14.18 -20.69
N PRO A 326 -1.47 -14.00 -22.02
CA PRO A 326 -0.31 -13.56 -22.78
C PRO A 326 0.05 -12.10 -22.45
N GLY A 327 1.30 -11.72 -22.72
CA GLY A 327 1.65 -10.32 -22.87
C GLY A 327 0.93 -9.71 -24.08
N VAL A 328 0.87 -8.38 -24.12
CA VAL A 328 0.27 -7.65 -25.25
C VAL A 328 1.41 -7.06 -26.07
N SER A 329 1.54 -7.51 -27.33
CA SER A 329 2.40 -6.86 -28.32
C SER A 329 1.70 -5.62 -28.85
N GLY A 330 2.34 -4.48 -28.69
CA GLY A 330 1.97 -3.21 -29.32
C GLY A 330 2.77 -2.96 -30.60
N MET A 331 3.67 -3.88 -30.97
CA MET A 331 4.51 -3.74 -32.16
C MET A 331 3.78 -4.22 -33.41
N ASP A 332 3.81 -3.38 -34.44
CA ASP A 332 3.46 -3.76 -35.79
C ASP A 332 4.38 -4.93 -36.22
N PRO A 333 3.83 -6.07 -36.67
CA PRO A 333 4.63 -7.24 -37.08
C PRO A 333 5.54 -6.97 -38.29
N ASP A 334 5.33 -5.87 -39.03
CA ASP A 334 6.11 -5.52 -40.22
C ASP A 334 7.35 -4.65 -39.91
N TRP A 335 7.76 -4.54 -38.64
CA TRP A 335 8.85 -3.67 -38.19
C TRP A 335 10.17 -4.38 -37.87
#